data_AF-E2AKN0-F1
#
_entry.id   AF-E2AKN0-F1
#
_cell.length_a   1.000
_cell.length_b   1.000
_cell.length_c   1.000
_cell.angle_alpha   90.00
_cell.angle_beta   90.00
_cell.angle_gamma   90.00
#
_symmetry.space_group_name_H-M   'P 1'
#
loop_
_entity.id
_entity.type
_entity.pdbx_description
1 polymer ?
#
loop_
_entity_poly.entity_id
_entity_poly.type
_entity_poly.pdbx_seq_one_letter_code
_entity_poly.pdbx_strand_id
1 'polypeptide(L)'
;MFFLLSDNRDILWLTAEQLQYIPKIILLQNFGDYVKRLWDKLPEYIKADSEVQQYRSCMRHYNQPWQRTYIDDQPPLIKDCYECQRES
;
A
#
# COMPACT_ATOMS: atom_id res chain seq x y z
N MET A 1 5.20 -21.92 -4.33
CA MET A 1 3.76 -21.68 -4.55
C MET A 1 3.61 -20.90 -5.84
N PHE A 2 2.60 -21.21 -6.66
CA PHE A 2 2.34 -20.47 -7.90
C PHE A 2 0.96 -19.82 -7.81
N PHE A 3 0.87 -18.55 -8.20
CA PHE A 3 -0.38 -17.80 -8.25
C PHE A 3 -0.75 -17.55 -9.71
N LEU A 4 -1.95 -17.98 -10.10
CA LEU A 4 -2.56 -17.59 -11.36
C LEU A 4 -3.46 -16.39 -11.07
N LEU A 5 -3.02 -15.22 -11.52
CA LEU A 5 -3.81 -13.99 -11.49
C LEU A 5 -4.36 -13.80 -12.90
N SER A 6 -5.68 -13.73 -13.04
CA SER A 6 -6.32 -13.50 -14.35
C SER A 6 -6.31 -12.02 -14.71
N ASP A 7 -6.38 -11.16 -13.69
CA ASP A 7 -6.23 -9.71 -13.77
C ASP A 7 -5.23 -9.25 -12.71
N ASN A 8 -4.47 -8.18 -12.97
CA ASN A 8 -3.53 -7.64 -11.99
C ASN A 8 -4.22 -7.22 -10.68
N ARG A 9 -5.50 -6.83 -10.73
CA ARG A 9 -6.33 -6.52 -9.56
C ARG A 9 -6.53 -7.71 -8.63
N ASP A 10 -6.36 -8.94 -9.12
CA ASP A 10 -6.55 -10.15 -8.33
C ASP A 10 -5.57 -10.22 -7.15
N ILE A 11 -4.42 -9.53 -7.26
CA ILE A 11 -3.45 -9.42 -6.16
C ILE A 11 -4.06 -8.84 -4.88
N LEU A 12 -5.08 -7.98 -5.00
CA LEU A 12 -5.75 -7.34 -3.85
C LEU A 12 -6.48 -8.36 -2.95
N TRP A 13 -6.87 -9.49 -3.53
CA TRP A 13 -7.57 -10.57 -2.82
C TRP A 13 -6.64 -11.51 -2.08
N LEU A 14 -5.32 -11.42 -2.33
CA LEU A 14 -4.35 -12.24 -1.62
C LEU A 14 -4.31 -11.92 -0.12
N THR A 15 -4.06 -12.95 0.67
CA THR A 15 -3.83 -12.84 2.12
C THR A 15 -2.39 -12.40 2.40
N ALA A 16 -2.10 -11.95 3.62
CA ALA A 16 -0.74 -11.61 4.04
C ALA A 16 0.24 -12.81 3.88
N GLU A 17 -0.23 -14.01 4.20
CA GLU A 17 0.54 -15.25 4.02
C GLU A 17 0.84 -15.53 2.55
N GLN A 18 -0.08 -15.24 1.63
CA GLN A 18 0.14 -15.42 0.21
C GLN A 18 1.10 -14.36 -0.35
N LEU A 19 0.95 -13.10 0.08
CA LEU A 19 1.80 -12.00 -0.34
C LEU A 19 3.27 -12.20 0.06
N GLN A 20 3.54 -12.93 1.14
CA GLN A 20 4.92 -13.23 1.56
C GLN A 20 5.73 -14.00 0.51
N TYR A 21 5.05 -14.71 -0.41
CA TYR A 21 5.68 -15.51 -1.45
C TYR A 21 5.88 -14.73 -2.75
N ILE A 22 5.37 -13.50 -2.86
CA ILE A 22 5.59 -12.64 -4.03
C ILE A 22 6.92 -11.91 -3.87
N PRO A 23 7.89 -12.10 -4.79
CA PRO A 23 9.15 -11.38 -4.73
C PRO A 23 8.93 -9.87 -4.82
N LYS A 24 9.71 -9.08 -4.06
CA LYS A 24 9.68 -7.60 -4.09
C LYS A 24 9.74 -7.05 -5.51
N ILE A 25 10.65 -7.59 -6.33
CA ILE A 25 10.86 -7.13 -7.71
C ILE A 25 9.56 -7.27 -8.52
N ILE A 26 8.88 -8.41 -8.41
CA ILE A 26 7.61 -8.67 -9.09
C ILE A 26 6.52 -7.76 -8.53
N LEU A 27 6.47 -7.59 -7.21
CA LEU A 27 5.52 -6.71 -6.54
C LEU A 27 5.63 -5.27 -7.05
N LEU A 28 6.85 -4.74 -7.16
CA LEU A 28 7.09 -3.36 -7.59
C LEU A 28 6.89 -3.18 -9.10
N GLN A 29 7.38 -4.11 -9.92
CA GLN A 29 7.32 -3.98 -11.39
C GLN A 29 5.91 -4.20 -11.95
N ASN A 30 5.18 -5.19 -11.43
CA ASN A 30 3.89 -5.59 -12.00
C ASN A 30 2.71 -5.05 -11.20
N PHE A 31 2.92 -4.70 -9.94
CA PHE A 31 1.85 -4.33 -9.01
C PHE A 31 2.12 -3.05 -8.21
N GLY A 32 3.06 -2.21 -8.64
CA GLY A 32 3.42 -0.95 -7.97
C GLY A 32 2.21 -0.10 -7.57
N ASP A 33 1.23 0.03 -8.48
CA ASP A 33 -0.01 0.78 -8.24
C ASP A 33 -0.89 0.19 -7.12
N TYR A 34 -0.75 -1.12 -6.86
CA TYR A 34 -1.50 -1.85 -5.84
C TYR A 34 -0.75 -1.95 -4.51
N VAL A 35 0.57 -1.74 -4.46
CA VAL A 35 1.40 -1.78 -3.22
C VAL A 35 0.76 -0.92 -2.13
N LYS A 36 0.30 0.26 -2.51
CA LYS A 36 -0.39 1.20 -1.65
C LYS A 36 -1.64 0.62 -0.97
N ARG A 37 -2.44 -0.17 -1.69
CA ARG A 37 -3.66 -0.82 -1.19
C ARG A 37 -3.35 -2.10 -0.41
N LEU A 38 -2.25 -2.76 -0.76
CA LEU A 38 -1.76 -3.95 -0.09
C LEU A 38 -0.98 -3.64 1.18
N TRP A 39 -0.64 -2.37 1.42
CA TRP A 39 0.30 -1.95 2.46
C TRP A 39 0.08 -2.67 3.78
N ASP A 40 -1.14 -2.67 4.31
CA ASP A 40 -1.43 -3.30 5.61
C ASP A 40 -1.20 -4.81 5.62
N LYS A 41 -1.42 -5.48 4.49
CA LYS A 41 -1.21 -6.93 4.31
C LYS A 41 0.23 -7.30 3.96
N LEU A 42 1.09 -6.34 3.61
CA LEU A 42 2.47 -6.66 3.24
C LEU A 42 3.27 -7.16 4.45
N PRO A 43 4.18 -8.13 4.26
CA PRO A 43 5.13 -8.54 5.28
C PRO A 43 6.00 -7.37 5.75
N GLU A 44 6.41 -7.40 7.02
CA GLU A 44 7.23 -6.37 7.65
C GLU A 44 8.57 -6.17 6.94
N TYR A 45 9.21 -7.25 6.49
CA TYR A 45 10.47 -7.19 5.77
C TYR A 45 10.34 -6.47 4.41
N ILE A 46 9.17 -6.55 3.76
CA ILE A 46 8.88 -5.81 2.53
C ILE A 46 8.61 -4.35 2.86
N LYS A 47 7.85 -4.07 3.92
CA LYS A 47 7.57 -2.69 4.39
C LYS A 47 8.84 -1.94 4.84
N ALA A 48 9.85 -2.65 5.31
CA ALA A 48 11.14 -2.08 5.73
C ALA A 48 12.01 -1.64 4.54
N ASP A 49 11.72 -2.10 3.32
CA ASP A 49 12.49 -1.77 2.12
C ASP A 49 12.21 -0.34 1.66
N SER A 50 13.27 0.44 1.41
CA SER A 50 13.19 1.85 1.00
C SER A 50 12.40 2.07 -0.30
N GLU A 51 12.49 1.13 -1.26
CA GLU A 51 11.73 1.25 -2.52
C GLU A 51 10.25 0.90 -2.33
N VAL A 52 9.89 0.17 -1.27
CA VAL A 52 8.48 -0.10 -0.96
C VAL A 52 7.92 1.05 -0.13
N GLN A 53 8.72 1.64 0.77
CA GLN A 53 8.33 2.77 1.59
C GLN A 53 7.86 4.00 0.80
N GLN A 54 8.38 4.25 -0.40
CA GLN A 54 7.87 5.32 -1.28
C GLN A 54 6.38 5.15 -1.68
N TYR A 55 5.84 3.94 -1.57
CA TYR A 55 4.42 3.64 -1.80
C TYR A 55 3.58 3.70 -0.52
N ARG A 56 4.21 3.88 0.65
CA ARG A 56 3.51 4.06 1.93
C ARG A 56 2.62 5.29 1.83
N SER A 57 1.32 5.08 1.95
CA SER A 57 0.39 6.16 2.20
C SER A 57 -0.52 5.78 3.34
N CYS A 58 -0.80 6.75 4.19
CA CYS A 58 -1.71 6.57 5.29
C CYS A 58 -3.15 6.53 4.77
N MET A 59 -3.70 5.31 4.70
CA MET A 59 -5.12 5.09 4.48
C MET A 59 -5.95 5.36 5.74
N ARG A 60 -5.38 5.08 6.93
CA ARG A 60 -6.04 5.26 8.24
C ARG A 60 -6.43 6.72 8.50
N HIS A 61 -5.60 7.67 8.08
CA HIS A 61 -5.86 9.11 8.22
C HIS A 61 -6.19 9.77 6.88
N TYR A 62 -6.68 9.00 5.92
CA TYR A 62 -7.20 9.51 4.66
C TYR A 62 -8.58 10.15 4.84
N ASN A 63 -8.88 11.19 4.05
CA ASN A 63 -10.16 11.91 4.05
C ASN A 63 -10.57 12.51 5.41
N GLN A 64 -9.60 12.97 6.19
CA GLN A 64 -9.86 13.57 7.49
C GLN A 64 -10.46 14.98 7.37
N PRO A 65 -11.18 15.49 8.39
CA PRO A 65 -11.86 16.78 8.33
C PRO A 65 -10.95 17.97 8.00
N TRP A 66 -9.67 17.92 8.40
CA TRP A 66 -8.68 18.94 8.06
C TRP A 66 -8.18 18.89 6.61
N GLN A 67 -8.49 17.82 5.87
CA GLN A 67 -8.21 17.67 4.44
C GLN A 67 -9.35 18.19 3.54
N ARG A 68 -10.45 18.68 4.13
CA ARG A 68 -11.66 19.15 3.43
C ARG A 68 -11.50 20.45 2.62
N THR A 69 -10.29 21.01 2.53
CA THR A 69 -9.99 22.15 1.66
C THR A 69 -9.71 21.75 0.20
N TYR A 70 -9.76 20.45 -0.12
CA TYR A 70 -9.56 19.96 -1.48
C TYR A 70 -10.86 20.08 -2.29
N ILE A 71 -10.83 20.94 -3.31
CA ILE A 71 -11.99 21.34 -4.13
C ILE A 71 -12.25 20.36 -5.30
N ASP A 72 -11.31 19.46 -5.60
CA ASP A 72 -11.45 18.44 -6.65
C ASP A 72 -11.62 17.02 -6.10
N ASP A 73 -12.38 16.20 -6.83
CA ASP A 73 -13.09 14.94 -6.51
C ASP A 73 -12.41 13.87 -5.62
N GLN A 74 -11.13 13.98 -5.23
CA GLN A 74 -10.53 13.10 -4.23
C GLN A 74 -9.41 13.78 -3.41
N PRO A 75 -9.44 13.69 -2.06
CA PRO A 75 -8.33 14.16 -1.24
C PRO A 75 -7.02 13.46 -1.64
N PRO A 76 -5.87 14.16 -1.60
CA PRO A 76 -4.59 13.51 -1.81
C PRO A 76 -4.31 12.54 -0.67
N LEU A 77 -3.80 11.36 -1.03
CA LEU A 77 -3.41 10.35 -0.05
C LEU A 77 -2.16 10.81 0.70
N ILE A 78 -2.23 10.84 2.03
CA ILE A 78 -1.15 11.36 2.88
C ILE A 78 0.05 10.41 2.83
N LYS A 79 1.14 10.83 2.20
CA LYS A 79 2.46 10.19 2.36
C LYS A 79 3.03 10.60 3.72
N ASP A 80 3.69 9.67 4.41
CA ASP A 80 4.36 9.93 5.70
C ASP A 80 3.47 10.64 6.75
N CYS A 81 2.29 10.09 7.01
CA CYS A 81 1.37 10.67 7.97
C CYS A 81 1.97 10.76 9.37
N TYR A 82 2.04 12.00 9.88
CA TYR A 82 2.53 12.34 11.21
C TYR A 82 1.79 11.61 12.34
N GLU A 83 0.47 11.42 12.22
CA GLU A 83 -0.30 10.68 13.24
C GLU A 83 0.12 9.21 13.29
N CYS A 84 0.39 8.57 12.15
CA CYS A 84 0.95 7.23 12.15
C CYS A 84 2.37 7.18 12.72
N GLN A 85 3.17 8.24 12.56
CA GLN A 85 4.51 8.32 13.14
C GLN A 85 4.49 8.52 14.66
N ARG A 86 3.47 9.20 15.20
CA ARG A 86 3.29 9.38 16.65
C ARG A 86 2.83 8.11 17.38
N GLU A 87 2.14 7.22 16.66
CA GLU A 87 1.62 5.96 17.17
C GLU A 87 2.61 4.79 17.05
N SER A 88 3.76 5.01 16.40
CA SER A 88 4.86 4.04 16.25
C SER A 88 5.78 4.05 17.46
#